data_AF-A0A970WRU4-F1
#
_entry.id   AF-A0A970WRU4-F1
#
_cell.length_a   1.000
_cell.length_b   1.000
_cell.length_c   1.000
_cell.angle_alpha   90.00
_cell.angle_beta   90.00
_cell.angle_gamma   90.00
#
_symmetry.space_group_name_H-M   'P 1'
#
loop_
_entity.id
_entity.type
_entity.pdbx_description
1 polymer ?
#
loop_
_entity_poly.entity_id
_entity_poly.type
_entity_poly.pdbx_seq_one_letter_code
_entity_poly.pdbx_strand_id
1 'polypeptide(L)'
;MPQSIPKGLTRDHVLKALADLDAGIDHPFGKPTGYELVHDGKHYAPKAVVGIASRHLTGQMLLPANFSGGEAPGQANYELRRLGFKVETKPDDQAEATTVWSEQEVGLLIADYFDMLQLDLLGQDYSKADHNRRLREVLAGRSKPSVEFKHRNVSAVLLKLGFPYIDGYKPAKNYQRSLVDAVRTHLEANPTLVTMLDQATDATPDTLPRLDNWQRMFEAPPDDTPLPDEPAEPWRTRQGRKIDFVRRDAANHRLGRLGEQFAVELERRRLMGFGRDDLANKVEWVSDTTGDGLGFDVLSFDEVDESERLIEVKTTTMGKFFPFFVTANEVRCSQAMARQYHLYRVFRFTHQPRLYVLHGALSELCRLDPVQYRATVAGREAEQHA
;
A
#
# COMPACT_ATOMS: atom_id res chain seq x y z
N MET A 1 -10.71 -16.53 13.43
CA MET A 1 -10.14 -15.39 14.18
C MET A 1 -9.59 -15.91 15.50
N PRO A 2 -8.39 -15.48 15.96
CA PRO A 2 -7.93 -15.85 17.29
C PRO A 2 -8.95 -15.39 18.34
N GLN A 3 -9.35 -16.29 19.22
CA GLN A 3 -10.30 -15.99 20.30
C GLN A 3 -9.64 -14.99 21.26
N SER A 4 -10.28 -13.85 21.50
CA SER A 4 -9.84 -12.93 22.55
C SER A 4 -9.76 -13.64 23.90
N ILE A 5 -8.81 -13.23 24.76
CA ILE A 5 -8.73 -13.73 26.14
C ILE A 5 -10.14 -13.65 26.78
N PRO A 6 -10.65 -14.74 27.38
CA PRO A 6 -11.99 -14.77 27.95
C PRO A 6 -12.19 -13.64 28.97
N LYS A 7 -13.36 -12.98 28.91
CA LYS A 7 -13.73 -11.96 29.88
C LYS A 7 -13.87 -12.58 31.27
N GLY A 8 -13.39 -11.89 32.30
CA GLY A 8 -13.46 -12.36 33.69
C GLY A 8 -12.13 -12.89 34.25
N LEU A 9 -11.03 -12.79 33.51
CA LEU A 9 -9.69 -13.05 34.07
C LEU A 9 -9.44 -12.12 35.27
N THR A 10 -9.02 -12.67 36.40
CA THR A 10 -8.76 -11.95 37.65
C THR A 10 -7.30 -12.09 38.07
N ARG A 11 -6.87 -11.24 39.01
CA ARG A 11 -5.53 -11.33 39.60
C ARG A 11 -5.27 -12.70 40.25
N ASP A 12 -6.29 -13.30 40.87
CA ASP A 12 -6.19 -14.63 41.50
C ASP A 12 -5.89 -15.75 40.49
N HIS A 13 -6.53 -15.72 39.31
CA HIS A 13 -6.24 -16.68 38.24
C HIS A 13 -4.79 -16.60 37.76
N VAL A 14 -4.24 -15.38 37.69
CA VAL A 14 -2.85 -15.15 37.33
C VAL A 14 -1.92 -15.67 38.41
N LEU A 15 -2.19 -15.41 39.70
CA LEU A 15 -1.37 -15.93 40.81
C LEU A 15 -1.33 -17.46 40.84
N LYS A 16 -2.47 -18.12 40.60
CA LYS A 16 -2.54 -19.59 40.47
C LYS A 16 -1.72 -20.10 39.29
N ALA A 17 -1.76 -19.40 38.15
CA ALA A 17 -0.95 -19.76 36.98
C ALA A 17 0.56 -19.61 37.24
N LEU A 18 0.97 -18.61 38.03
CA LEU A 18 2.37 -18.46 38.44
C LEU A 18 2.82 -19.60 39.37
N ALA A 19 1.94 -20.02 40.30
CA ALA A 19 2.20 -21.18 41.14
C ALA A 19 2.31 -22.48 40.32
N ASP A 20 1.47 -22.68 39.32
CA ASP A 20 1.54 -23.83 38.41
C ASP A 20 2.84 -23.82 37.58
N LEU A 21 3.26 -22.66 37.09
CA LEU A 21 4.52 -22.48 36.37
C LEU A 21 5.72 -22.79 37.26
N ASP A 22 5.70 -22.33 38.51
CA ASP A 22 6.72 -22.64 39.51
C ASP A 22 6.77 -24.13 39.86
N ALA A 23 5.62 -24.81 39.84
CA ALA A 23 5.52 -26.26 40.03
C ALA A 23 5.93 -27.09 38.80
N GLY A 24 6.28 -26.44 37.68
CA GLY A 24 6.75 -27.10 36.47
C GLY A 24 5.65 -27.74 35.64
N ILE A 25 4.45 -27.13 35.61
CA ILE A 25 3.35 -27.59 34.74
C ILE A 25 3.81 -27.70 33.27
N ASP A 26 3.45 -28.80 32.61
CA ASP A 26 3.70 -28.94 31.18
C ASP A 26 2.79 -28.00 30.36
N HIS A 27 3.38 -27.30 29.39
CA HIS A 27 2.67 -26.32 28.57
C HIS A 27 3.32 -26.10 27.19
N PRO A 28 2.54 -25.73 26.17
CA PRO A 28 3.02 -25.54 24.79
C PRO A 28 3.67 -24.17 24.51
N PHE A 29 3.83 -23.29 25.52
CA PHE A 29 4.36 -21.95 25.33
C PHE A 29 5.89 -21.90 25.28
N GLY A 30 6.44 -21.21 24.28
CA GLY A 30 7.88 -20.97 24.17
C GLY A 30 8.41 -19.87 25.10
N LYS A 31 9.73 -19.66 25.07
CA LYS A 31 10.41 -18.60 25.82
C LYS A 31 9.92 -17.19 25.41
N PRO A 32 9.90 -16.21 26.32
CA PRO A 32 9.53 -14.83 26.00
C PRO A 32 10.58 -14.18 25.09
N THR A 33 10.13 -13.48 24.05
CA THR A 33 11.01 -12.85 23.03
C THR A 33 11.12 -11.33 23.12
N GLY A 34 10.26 -10.66 23.89
CA GLY A 34 10.29 -9.19 23.98
C GLY A 34 9.76 -8.61 25.29
N TYR A 35 8.90 -9.35 25.99
CA TYR A 35 8.35 -8.95 27.28
C TYR A 35 8.43 -10.09 28.28
N GLU A 36 8.72 -9.75 29.54
CA GLU A 36 8.70 -10.66 30.67
C GLU A 36 7.78 -10.09 31.75
N LEU A 37 6.96 -10.97 32.34
CA LEU A 37 6.23 -10.67 33.56
C LEU A 37 7.19 -10.87 34.73
N VAL A 38 7.34 -9.85 35.57
CA VAL A 38 8.15 -9.91 36.80
C VAL A 38 7.24 -10.03 38.01
N HIS A 39 7.40 -11.11 38.76
CA HIS A 39 6.66 -11.36 40.01
C HIS A 39 7.58 -12.05 41.01
N ASP A 40 7.67 -11.53 42.23
CA ASP A 40 8.49 -12.06 43.33
C ASP A 40 9.96 -12.38 42.94
N GLY A 41 10.55 -11.51 42.12
CA GLY A 41 11.93 -11.66 41.64
C GLY A 41 12.13 -12.72 40.55
N LYS A 42 11.05 -13.35 40.07
CA LYS A 42 11.05 -14.32 38.97
C LYS A 42 10.48 -13.73 37.69
N HIS A 43 10.90 -14.30 36.57
CA HIS A 43 10.56 -13.86 35.22
C HIS A 43 9.74 -14.93 34.50
N TYR A 44 8.59 -14.54 33.95
CA TYR A 44 7.67 -15.44 33.28
C TYR A 44 7.28 -14.94 31.88
N ALA A 45 6.97 -15.86 30.98
CA ALA A 45 6.46 -15.50 29.66
C ALA A 45 4.99 -15.02 29.74
N PRO A 46 4.66 -13.78 29.36
CA PRO A 46 3.30 -13.23 29.50
C PRO A 46 2.20 -14.09 28.86
N LYS A 47 2.47 -14.66 27.67
CA LYS A 47 1.52 -15.58 27.02
C LYS A 47 1.36 -16.89 27.80
N ALA A 48 2.44 -17.46 28.34
CA ALA A 48 2.31 -18.69 29.14
C ALA A 48 1.44 -18.44 30.37
N VAL A 49 1.68 -17.34 31.08
CA VAL A 49 0.90 -16.96 32.27
C VAL A 49 -0.58 -16.82 31.95
N VAL A 50 -0.95 -16.06 30.91
CA VAL A 50 -2.36 -15.86 30.53
C VAL A 50 -3.00 -17.15 30.04
N GLY A 51 -2.26 -17.97 29.27
CA GLY A 51 -2.75 -19.24 28.76
C GLY A 51 -3.14 -20.21 29.87
N ILE A 52 -2.28 -20.32 30.87
CA ILE A 52 -2.48 -21.17 32.06
C ILE A 52 -3.54 -20.54 32.97
N ALA A 53 -3.56 -19.22 33.16
CA ALA A 53 -4.56 -18.54 33.97
C ALA A 53 -5.99 -18.75 33.45
N SER A 54 -6.16 -18.91 32.13
CA SER A 54 -7.45 -19.28 31.54
C SER A 54 -7.98 -20.63 32.03
N ARG A 55 -7.09 -21.58 32.41
CA ARG A 55 -7.50 -22.86 32.98
C ARG A 55 -8.23 -22.68 34.31
N HIS A 56 -7.77 -21.73 35.13
CA HIS A 56 -8.40 -21.41 36.42
C HIS A 56 -9.72 -20.65 36.27
N LEU A 57 -9.92 -19.99 35.13
CA LEU A 57 -11.18 -19.29 34.81
C LEU A 57 -12.22 -20.20 34.15
N THR A 58 -11.80 -21.01 33.18
CA THR A 58 -12.69 -21.72 32.23
C THR A 58 -12.60 -23.23 32.32
N GLY A 59 -11.68 -23.76 33.13
CA GLY A 59 -11.32 -25.18 33.15
C GLY A 59 -10.38 -25.61 32.01
N GLN A 60 -10.11 -24.75 31.03
CA GLN A 60 -9.25 -25.06 29.87
C GLN A 60 -8.10 -24.05 29.69
N MET A 61 -6.93 -24.58 29.35
CA MET A 61 -5.77 -23.76 28.96
C MET A 61 -5.97 -23.20 27.56
N LEU A 62 -5.71 -21.91 27.36
CA LEU A 62 -5.65 -21.35 26.00
C LEU A 62 -4.35 -21.77 25.34
N LEU A 63 -4.41 -22.14 24.05
CA LEU A 63 -3.22 -22.49 23.29
C LEU A 63 -2.55 -21.24 22.68
N PRO A 64 -1.23 -21.28 22.37
CA PRO A 64 -0.50 -20.15 21.82
C PRO A 64 -1.11 -19.54 20.55
N ALA A 65 -1.79 -20.37 19.72
CA ALA A 65 -2.45 -19.96 18.49
C ALA A 65 -3.79 -19.21 18.73
N ASN A 66 -4.37 -19.34 19.92
CA ASN A 66 -5.71 -18.83 20.18
C ASN A 66 -5.71 -17.34 20.53
N PHE A 67 -4.59 -16.76 20.95
CA PHE A 67 -4.50 -15.35 21.36
C PHE A 67 -3.10 -14.76 21.12
N SER A 68 -2.98 -13.44 21.18
CA SER A 68 -1.72 -12.71 20.97
C SER A 68 -1.14 -12.16 22.27
N GLY A 69 0.18 -11.92 22.26
CA GLY A 69 0.92 -11.46 23.43
C GLY A 69 1.11 -9.94 23.53
N GLY A 70 0.50 -9.14 22.66
CA GLY A 70 0.77 -7.70 22.59
C GLY A 70 0.05 -6.87 23.66
N GLU A 71 0.00 -5.55 23.41
CA GLU A 71 -0.47 -4.51 24.34
C GLU A 71 -1.88 -3.97 24.03
N ALA A 72 -2.61 -4.54 23.05
CA ALA A 72 -4.00 -4.13 22.79
C ALA A 72 -5.01 -4.82 23.75
N PRO A 73 -6.21 -4.25 23.95
CA PRO A 73 -7.25 -4.89 24.77
C PRO A 73 -7.53 -6.35 24.37
N GLY A 74 -7.57 -7.24 25.36
CA GLY A 74 -7.73 -8.69 25.12
C GLY A 74 -6.46 -9.42 24.69
N GLN A 75 -5.29 -8.78 24.76
CA GLN A 75 -3.97 -9.39 24.54
C GLN A 75 -3.20 -9.55 25.86
N ALA A 76 -2.20 -10.45 25.88
CA ALA A 76 -1.61 -10.92 27.13
C ALA A 76 -0.98 -9.80 27.99
N ASN A 77 -0.17 -8.93 27.41
CA ASN A 77 0.51 -7.88 28.17
C ASN A 77 -0.49 -6.85 28.72
N TYR A 78 -1.46 -6.45 27.88
CA TYR A 78 -2.52 -5.54 28.29
C TYR A 78 -3.29 -6.07 29.50
N GLU A 79 -3.72 -7.34 29.44
CA GLU A 79 -4.50 -7.95 30.52
C GLU A 79 -3.70 -8.07 31.82
N LEU A 80 -2.41 -8.45 31.75
CA LEU A 80 -1.55 -8.55 32.92
C LEU A 80 -1.31 -7.18 33.57
N ARG A 81 -1.07 -6.13 32.78
CA ARG A 81 -0.94 -4.75 33.28
C ARG A 81 -2.23 -4.25 33.90
N ARG A 82 -3.38 -4.50 33.25
CA ARG A 82 -4.72 -4.17 33.76
C ARG A 82 -4.99 -4.81 35.12
N LEU A 83 -4.49 -6.04 35.34
CA LEU A 83 -4.59 -6.77 36.61
C LEU A 83 -3.52 -6.38 37.64
N GLY A 84 -2.70 -5.35 37.36
CA GLY A 84 -1.71 -4.80 38.26
C GLY A 84 -0.42 -5.61 38.36
N PHE A 85 -0.05 -6.37 37.32
CA PHE A 85 1.25 -7.02 37.26
C PHE A 85 2.26 -6.21 36.47
N LYS A 86 3.53 -6.34 36.85
CA LYS A 86 4.65 -5.67 36.21
C LYS A 86 5.11 -6.49 34.99
N VAL A 87 4.84 -5.96 33.81
CA VAL A 87 5.39 -6.50 32.55
C VAL A 87 6.48 -5.56 32.08
N GLU A 88 7.71 -6.07 32.00
CA GLU A 88 8.89 -5.33 31.57
C GLU A 88 9.29 -5.77 30.16
N THR A 89 9.83 -4.83 29.40
CA THR A 89 10.54 -5.15 28.15
C THR A 89 11.84 -5.83 28.51
N LYS A 90 12.13 -6.97 27.88
CA LYS A 90 13.42 -7.63 28.06
C LYS A 90 14.50 -6.74 27.43
N PRO A 91 15.50 -6.26 28.21
CA PRO A 91 16.66 -5.63 27.60
C PRO A 91 17.38 -6.71 26.82
N ASP A 92 17.46 -6.50 25.52
CA ASP A 92 18.20 -7.38 24.62
C ASP A 92 19.55 -6.69 24.41
N ASP A 93 20.59 -7.17 25.11
CA ASP A 93 21.96 -6.62 25.03
C ASP A 93 22.55 -6.69 23.60
N GLN A 94 21.85 -7.34 22.65
CA GLN A 94 22.16 -7.32 21.22
C GLN A 94 21.09 -6.66 20.34
N ALA A 95 19.95 -6.16 20.86
CA ALA A 95 18.90 -5.53 20.06
C ALA A 95 18.76 -4.01 20.15
N GLU A 96 19.45 -3.34 21.08
CA GLU A 96 19.52 -1.87 21.03
C GLU A 96 20.23 -1.39 19.74
N ALA A 97 21.19 -2.15 19.22
CA ALA A 97 21.85 -1.85 17.94
C ALA A 97 21.05 -2.31 16.70
N THR A 98 20.14 -3.27 16.82
CA THR A 98 19.46 -3.88 15.65
C THR A 98 18.05 -3.34 15.37
N THR A 99 17.54 -2.42 16.19
CA THR A 99 16.22 -1.79 15.99
C THR A 99 16.30 -0.34 15.50
N VAL A 100 17.24 0.47 16.00
CA VAL A 100 17.43 1.87 15.58
C VAL A 100 18.41 1.92 14.41
N TRP A 101 17.96 2.43 13.26
CA TRP A 101 18.82 2.65 12.09
C TRP A 101 19.58 3.97 12.26
N SER A 102 20.91 3.93 12.20
CA SER A 102 21.76 5.12 12.20
C SER A 102 21.67 5.89 10.87
N GLU A 103 22.04 7.18 10.89
CA GLU A 103 22.07 8.00 9.67
C GLU A 103 22.99 7.40 8.59
N GLN A 104 24.13 6.83 9.00
CA GLN A 104 25.06 6.16 8.09
C GLN A 104 24.43 4.93 7.44
N GLU A 105 23.77 4.06 8.22
CA GLU A 105 23.09 2.89 7.67
C GLU A 105 21.94 3.27 6.73
N VAL A 106 21.18 4.32 7.07
CA VAL A 106 20.12 4.86 6.20
C VAL A 106 20.73 5.39 4.90
N GLY A 107 21.85 6.13 4.97
CA GLY A 107 22.54 6.65 3.80
C GLY A 107 23.02 5.55 2.86
N LEU A 108 23.67 4.51 3.40
CA LEU A 108 24.12 3.34 2.61
C LEU A 108 22.95 2.61 1.95
N LEU A 109 21.84 2.44 2.68
CA LEU A 109 20.64 1.79 2.17
C LEU A 109 19.97 2.59 1.05
N ILE A 110 19.91 3.93 1.20
CA ILE A 110 19.36 4.80 0.15
C ILE A 110 20.25 4.74 -1.10
N ALA A 111 21.58 4.78 -0.94
CA ALA A 111 22.51 4.67 -2.07
C ALA A 111 22.35 3.34 -2.81
N ASP A 112 22.36 2.20 -2.10
CA ASP A 112 22.15 0.87 -2.69
C ASP A 112 20.80 0.76 -3.43
N TYR A 113 19.75 1.35 -2.86
CA TYR A 113 18.44 1.39 -3.49
C TYR A 113 18.48 2.18 -4.82
N PHE A 114 19.11 3.35 -4.84
CA PHE A 114 19.18 4.16 -6.06
C PHE A 114 20.12 3.59 -7.11
N ASP A 115 21.19 2.89 -6.73
CA ASP A 115 22.02 2.12 -7.66
C ASP A 115 21.16 1.08 -8.40
N MET A 116 20.35 0.30 -7.66
CA MET A 116 19.42 -0.65 -8.26
C MET A 116 18.35 0.03 -9.12
N LEU A 117 17.77 1.14 -8.65
CA LEU A 117 16.73 1.85 -9.40
C LEU A 117 17.29 2.42 -10.71
N GLN A 118 18.54 2.89 -10.72
CA GLN A 118 19.18 3.36 -11.94
C GLN A 118 19.35 2.21 -12.96
N LEU A 119 19.78 1.04 -12.52
CA LEU A 119 19.87 -0.16 -13.37
C LEU A 119 18.48 -0.55 -13.92
N ASP A 120 17.46 -0.55 -13.06
CA ASP A 120 16.07 -0.84 -13.41
C ASP A 120 15.53 0.10 -14.49
N LEU A 121 15.75 1.42 -14.33
CA LEU A 121 15.33 2.45 -15.29
C LEU A 121 16.07 2.35 -16.63
N LEU A 122 17.31 1.87 -16.63
CA LEU A 122 18.10 1.64 -17.83
C LEU A 122 17.82 0.27 -18.48
N GLY A 123 16.93 -0.55 -17.91
CA GLY A 123 16.65 -1.90 -18.36
C GLY A 123 17.83 -2.85 -18.23
N GLN A 124 18.75 -2.57 -17.31
CA GLN A 124 19.92 -3.40 -17.04
C GLN A 124 19.60 -4.46 -15.97
N ASP A 125 20.12 -5.67 -16.15
CA ASP A 125 19.92 -6.75 -15.19
C ASP A 125 20.61 -6.45 -13.86
N TYR A 126 19.89 -6.70 -12.76
CA TYR A 126 20.44 -6.64 -11.40
C TYR A 126 19.77 -7.66 -10.49
N SER A 127 20.46 -8.04 -9.41
CA SER A 127 19.97 -9.01 -8.43
C SER A 127 19.76 -8.34 -7.08
N LYS A 128 18.48 -8.15 -6.72
CA LYS A 128 18.06 -7.65 -5.39
C LYS A 128 18.66 -8.48 -4.25
N ALA A 129 18.83 -9.78 -4.45
CA ALA A 129 19.42 -10.67 -3.45
C ALA A 129 20.92 -10.41 -3.27
N ASP A 130 21.64 -10.10 -4.35
CA ASP A 130 23.08 -9.80 -4.30
C ASP A 130 23.35 -8.41 -3.73
N HIS A 131 22.55 -7.40 -4.09
CA HIS A 131 22.57 -6.09 -3.45
C HIS A 131 22.33 -6.18 -1.94
N ASN A 132 21.27 -6.90 -1.52
CA ASN A 132 21.00 -7.13 -0.11
C ASN A 132 22.17 -7.82 0.61
N ARG A 133 22.77 -8.84 0.00
CA ARG A 133 23.92 -9.56 0.57
C ARG A 133 25.12 -8.63 0.76
N ARG A 134 25.51 -7.87 -0.27
CA ARG A 134 26.63 -6.91 -0.21
C ARG A 134 26.38 -5.80 0.80
N LEU A 135 25.19 -5.20 0.79
CA LEU A 135 24.83 -4.15 1.73
C LEU A 135 24.91 -4.65 3.19
N ARG A 136 24.52 -5.90 3.45
CA ARG A 136 24.62 -6.50 4.79
C ARG A 136 26.05 -6.75 5.27
N GLU A 137 27.05 -6.78 4.40
CA GLU A 137 28.45 -6.89 4.82
C GLU A 137 28.92 -5.62 5.53
N VAL A 138 28.30 -4.48 5.22
CA VAL A 138 28.61 -3.17 5.82
C VAL A 138 27.56 -2.68 6.82
N LEU A 139 26.36 -3.27 6.82
CA LEU A 139 25.31 -2.99 7.82
C LEU A 139 25.43 -3.94 9.01
N ALA A 140 26.01 -3.44 10.11
CA ALA A 140 26.28 -4.20 11.33
C ALA A 140 25.07 -5.00 11.83
N GLY A 141 25.11 -6.33 11.66
CA GLY A 141 24.11 -7.26 12.21
C GLY A 141 22.71 -7.18 11.60
N ARG A 142 22.48 -6.41 10.52
CA ARG A 142 21.15 -6.32 9.90
C ARG A 142 20.78 -7.60 9.17
N SER A 143 19.55 -8.05 9.39
CA SER A 143 19.00 -9.23 8.72
C SER A 143 18.51 -8.88 7.29
N LYS A 144 18.48 -9.87 6.40
CA LYS A 144 17.91 -9.72 5.04
C LYS A 144 16.49 -9.13 5.07
N PRO A 145 15.55 -9.66 5.88
CA PRO A 145 14.20 -9.11 5.97
C PRO A 145 14.16 -7.65 6.44
N SER A 146 15.07 -7.24 7.34
CA SER A 146 15.16 -5.86 7.83
C SER A 146 15.54 -4.88 6.71
N VAL A 147 16.55 -5.25 5.91
CA VAL A 147 16.98 -4.47 4.74
C VAL A 147 15.87 -4.40 3.68
N GLU A 148 15.23 -5.53 3.34
CA GLU A 148 14.12 -5.54 2.38
C GLU A 148 12.95 -4.68 2.85
N PHE A 149 12.65 -4.70 4.16
CA PHE A 149 11.62 -3.83 4.74
C PHE A 149 12.00 -2.35 4.65
N LYS A 150 13.27 -1.98 4.88
CA LYS A 150 13.72 -0.60 4.68
C LYS A 150 13.70 -0.16 3.21
N HIS A 151 14.03 -1.03 2.25
CA HIS A 151 13.83 -0.73 0.82
C HIS A 151 12.36 -0.45 0.49
N ARG A 152 11.41 -1.21 1.08
CA ARG A 152 9.98 -0.92 0.93
C ARG A 152 9.58 0.44 1.52
N ASN A 153 10.26 0.92 2.56
CA ASN A 153 10.04 2.27 3.08
C ASN A 153 10.57 3.33 2.11
N VAL A 154 11.72 3.10 1.47
CA VAL A 154 12.22 3.99 0.40
C VAL A 154 11.22 4.05 -0.75
N SER A 155 10.69 2.91 -1.22
CA SER A 155 9.63 2.88 -2.23
C SER A 155 8.39 3.70 -1.83
N ALA A 156 8.02 3.70 -0.55
CA ALA A 156 6.89 4.49 -0.05
C ALA A 156 7.17 6.00 -0.03
N VAL A 157 8.41 6.40 0.27
CA VAL A 157 8.84 7.79 0.14
C VAL A 157 8.84 8.22 -1.33
N LEU A 158 9.37 7.40 -2.23
CA LEU A 158 9.37 7.70 -3.68
C LEU A 158 7.95 7.82 -4.24
N LEU A 159 7.05 6.91 -3.86
CA LEU A 159 5.65 6.99 -4.22
C LEU A 159 5.02 8.31 -3.74
N LYS A 160 5.27 8.72 -2.49
CA LYS A 160 4.81 10.02 -1.96
C LYS A 160 5.42 11.20 -2.71
N LEU A 161 6.66 11.07 -3.18
CA LEU A 161 7.34 12.09 -3.97
C LEU A 161 6.96 12.08 -5.46
N GLY A 162 6.14 11.11 -5.90
CA GLY A 162 5.72 10.98 -7.29
C GLY A 162 6.79 10.42 -8.22
N PHE A 163 7.70 9.60 -7.70
CA PHE A 163 8.79 8.97 -8.46
C PHE A 163 8.65 7.44 -8.56
N PRO A 164 9.15 6.82 -9.64
CA PRO A 164 9.18 5.37 -9.77
C PRO A 164 9.89 4.72 -8.58
N TYR A 165 9.52 3.48 -8.31
CA TYR A 165 10.14 2.65 -7.30
C TYR A 165 10.41 1.26 -7.88
N ILE A 166 11.36 0.54 -7.27
CA ILE A 166 11.75 -0.80 -7.73
C ILE A 166 10.62 -1.81 -7.55
N ASP A 167 10.28 -2.50 -8.63
CA ASP A 167 9.29 -3.56 -8.59
C ASP A 167 9.71 -4.74 -7.70
N GLY A 168 8.77 -5.20 -6.88
CA GLY A 168 8.98 -6.21 -5.84
C GLY A 168 9.38 -5.64 -4.47
N TYR A 169 9.81 -4.37 -4.38
CA TYR A 169 9.82 -3.65 -3.10
C TYR A 169 8.52 -2.87 -2.92
N LYS A 170 7.41 -3.61 -2.70
CA LYS A 170 6.08 -3.03 -2.49
C LYS A 170 6.12 -1.96 -1.39
N PRO A 171 5.72 -0.70 -1.68
CA PRO A 171 5.73 0.38 -0.71
C PRO A 171 5.10 -0.01 0.64
N ALA A 172 5.79 0.31 1.73
CA ALA A 172 5.28 0.10 3.08
C ALA A 172 4.29 1.21 3.48
N LYS A 173 3.30 0.87 4.31
CA LYS A 173 2.30 1.85 4.79
C LYS A 173 2.90 2.90 5.74
N ASN A 174 3.84 2.48 6.58
CA ASN A 174 4.42 3.31 7.64
C ASN A 174 5.92 3.40 7.47
N TYR A 175 6.45 4.62 7.50
CA TYR A 175 7.87 4.90 7.49
C TYR A 175 8.19 6.12 8.36
N GLN A 176 9.43 6.19 8.84
CA GLN A 176 9.89 7.28 9.70
C GLN A 176 9.99 8.59 8.90
N ARG A 177 9.61 9.72 9.50
CA ARG A 177 9.71 11.04 8.86
C ARG A 177 11.15 11.38 8.47
N SER A 178 12.13 11.00 9.29
CA SER A 178 13.56 11.20 9.00
C SER A 178 14.01 10.52 7.70
N LEU A 179 13.37 9.43 7.28
CA LEU A 179 13.67 8.79 5.99
C LEU A 179 13.27 9.68 4.80
N VAL A 180 12.19 10.46 4.93
CA VAL A 180 11.76 11.39 3.89
C VAL A 180 12.82 12.45 3.67
N ASP A 181 13.35 13.01 4.76
CA ASP A 181 14.39 14.03 4.70
C ASP A 181 15.69 13.44 4.12
N ALA A 182 16.09 12.23 4.53
CA ALA A 182 17.26 11.56 4.00
C ALA A 182 17.17 11.26 2.48
N VAL A 183 16.02 10.76 2.00
CA VAL A 183 15.81 10.54 0.55
C VAL A 183 15.83 11.87 -0.20
N ARG A 184 15.22 12.93 0.35
CA ARG A 184 15.24 14.25 -0.27
C ARG A 184 16.66 14.80 -0.40
N THR A 185 17.45 14.73 0.67
CA THR A 185 18.87 15.12 0.65
C THR A 185 19.66 14.34 -0.40
N HIS A 186 19.41 13.02 -0.52
CA HIS A 186 20.06 12.22 -1.55
C HIS A 186 19.67 12.66 -2.97
N LEU A 187 18.38 12.95 -3.22
CA LEU A 187 17.91 13.44 -4.52
C LEU A 187 18.49 14.84 -4.86
N GLU A 188 18.53 15.75 -3.89
CA GLU A 188 19.11 17.09 -4.05
C GLU A 188 20.60 17.04 -4.38
N ALA A 189 21.34 16.07 -3.80
CA ALA A 189 22.74 15.83 -4.11
C ALA A 189 22.97 15.15 -5.48
N ASN A 190 21.93 14.58 -6.10
CA ASN A 190 22.03 13.80 -7.33
C ASN A 190 21.07 14.30 -8.43
N PRO A 191 21.31 15.50 -9.02
CA PRO A 191 20.39 16.11 -9.99
C PRO A 191 20.20 15.30 -11.29
N THR A 192 21.24 14.57 -11.73
CA THR A 192 21.13 13.67 -12.89
C THR A 192 20.14 12.54 -12.64
N LEU A 193 20.17 11.96 -11.44
CA LEU A 193 19.21 10.93 -11.02
C LEU A 193 17.79 11.48 -11.00
N VAL A 194 17.57 12.70 -10.47
CA VAL A 194 16.25 13.36 -10.50
C VAL A 194 15.75 13.51 -11.94
N THR A 195 16.63 13.91 -12.85
CA THR A 195 16.28 14.05 -14.28
C THR A 195 15.87 12.70 -14.88
N MET A 196 16.60 11.61 -14.58
CA MET A 196 16.23 10.25 -15.01
C MET A 196 14.87 9.82 -14.45
N LEU A 197 14.59 10.10 -13.17
CA LEU A 197 13.32 9.78 -12.52
C LEU A 197 12.15 10.55 -13.14
N ASP A 198 12.33 11.84 -13.41
CA ASP A 198 11.33 12.66 -14.09
C ASP A 198 11.06 12.13 -15.51
N GLN A 199 12.11 11.83 -16.29
CA GLN A 199 11.97 11.23 -17.63
C GLN A 199 11.26 9.88 -17.61
N ALA A 200 11.57 9.02 -16.63
CA ALA A 200 10.92 7.73 -16.47
C ALA A 200 9.44 7.86 -16.08
N THR A 201 9.11 8.86 -15.24
CA THR A 201 7.73 9.14 -14.81
C THR A 201 6.88 9.64 -15.98
N ASP A 202 7.46 10.46 -16.86
CA ASP A 202 6.79 11.05 -18.02
C ASP A 202 6.94 10.20 -19.30
N ALA A 203 7.57 9.03 -19.20
CA ALA A 203 7.76 8.13 -20.33
C ALA A 203 6.41 7.73 -20.93
N THR A 204 6.29 7.81 -22.25
CA THR A 204 5.13 7.33 -23.01
C THR A 204 5.62 6.38 -24.09
N PRO A 205 5.12 5.14 -24.18
CA PRO A 205 5.59 4.19 -25.18
C PRO A 205 5.23 4.63 -26.60
N ASP A 206 6.02 4.22 -27.59
CA ASP A 206 5.74 4.56 -28.99
C ASP A 206 4.62 3.73 -29.61
N THR A 207 4.41 2.51 -29.09
CA THR A 207 3.48 1.53 -29.63
C THR A 207 2.60 0.92 -28.54
N LEU A 208 1.43 0.42 -28.92
CA LEU A 208 0.60 -0.37 -28.03
C LEU A 208 1.30 -1.68 -27.61
N PRO A 209 1.21 -2.06 -26.33
CA PRO A 209 1.67 -3.38 -25.90
C PRO A 209 0.90 -4.50 -26.59
N ARG A 210 1.58 -5.64 -26.81
CA ARG A 210 0.94 -6.82 -27.38
C ARG A 210 -0.02 -7.45 -26.39
N LEU A 211 -1.22 -7.79 -26.85
CA LEU A 211 -2.30 -8.41 -26.07
C LEU A 211 -2.31 -9.94 -26.20
N ASP A 212 -1.14 -10.54 -26.42
CA ASP A 212 -0.98 -11.99 -26.42
C ASP A 212 -1.12 -12.49 -24.98
N ASN A 213 -1.95 -13.52 -24.74
CA ASN A 213 -2.28 -14.03 -23.40
C ASN A 213 -2.86 -12.96 -22.45
N TRP A 214 -3.78 -12.12 -22.94
CA TRP A 214 -4.40 -11.03 -22.19
C TRP A 214 -4.94 -11.45 -20.81
N GLN A 215 -5.37 -12.70 -20.64
CA GLN A 215 -5.87 -13.22 -19.35
C GLN A 215 -4.82 -13.12 -18.24
N ARG A 216 -3.52 -13.22 -18.56
CA ARG A 216 -2.42 -13.13 -17.59
C ARG A 216 -2.06 -11.69 -17.21
N MET A 217 -2.67 -10.70 -17.85
CA MET A 217 -2.44 -9.29 -17.51
C MET A 217 -3.25 -8.87 -16.28
N PHE A 218 -4.34 -9.57 -15.98
CA PHE A 218 -5.21 -9.28 -14.84
C PHE A 218 -4.54 -9.64 -13.53
N GLU A 219 -4.48 -8.67 -12.62
CA GLU A 219 -4.06 -8.82 -11.24
C GLU A 219 -5.19 -8.37 -10.31
N ALA A 220 -5.19 -8.87 -9.07
CA ALA A 220 -6.10 -8.38 -8.05
C ALA A 220 -5.80 -6.90 -7.72
N PRO A 221 -6.84 -6.07 -7.52
CA PRO A 221 -6.65 -4.71 -7.05
C PRO A 221 -5.91 -4.70 -5.70
N PRO A 222 -5.18 -3.61 -5.38
CA PRO A 222 -4.55 -3.50 -4.08
C PRO A 222 -5.60 -3.44 -2.97
N ASP A 223 -5.38 -4.17 -1.86
CA ASP A 223 -6.29 -4.11 -0.69
C ASP A 223 -6.35 -2.72 -0.05
N ASP A 224 -5.27 -1.94 -0.18
CA ASP A 224 -5.15 -0.60 0.38
C ASP A 224 -4.00 0.17 -0.30
N THR A 225 -4.08 1.51 -0.26
CA THR A 225 -3.03 2.41 -0.74
C THR A 225 -2.00 2.67 0.36
N PRO A 226 -0.69 2.53 0.09
CA PRO A 226 0.36 2.77 1.09
C PRO A 226 0.66 4.26 1.32
N LEU A 227 -0.09 5.16 0.69
CA LEU A 227 0.02 6.60 0.88
C LEU A 227 -0.72 7.02 2.17
N PRO A 228 -0.04 7.75 3.07
CA PRO A 228 -0.67 8.29 4.26
C PRO A 228 -1.76 9.30 3.88
N ASP A 229 -2.75 9.48 4.76
CA ASP A 229 -3.71 10.56 4.62
C ASP A 229 -2.99 11.92 4.64
N GLU A 230 -3.43 12.84 3.77
CA GLU A 230 -2.99 14.22 3.84
C GLU A 230 -3.46 14.84 5.18
N PRO A 231 -2.60 15.62 5.87
CA PRO A 231 -3.01 16.31 7.08
C PRO A 231 -4.14 17.29 6.78
N ALA A 232 -5.04 17.53 7.74
CA ALA A 232 -6.20 18.41 7.55
C ALA A 232 -5.84 19.88 7.18
N GLU A 233 -4.62 20.32 7.53
CA GLU A 233 -4.13 21.67 7.24
C GLU A 233 -2.72 21.60 6.59
N PRO A 234 -2.60 21.12 5.34
CA PRO A 234 -1.30 20.89 4.70
C PRO A 234 -0.52 22.20 4.50
N TRP A 235 -1.21 23.34 4.35
CA TRP A 235 -0.61 24.68 4.25
C TRP A 235 0.12 25.15 5.51
N ARG A 236 -0.06 24.50 6.67
CA ARG A 236 0.75 24.78 7.86
C ARG A 236 2.11 24.11 7.83
N THR A 237 2.30 23.12 6.96
CA THR A 237 3.57 22.42 6.80
C THR A 237 4.44 23.13 5.75
N ARG A 238 5.61 23.64 6.14
CA ARG A 238 6.52 24.40 5.25
C ARG A 238 7.34 23.52 4.28
N GLN A 239 6.98 22.25 4.09
CA GLN A 239 7.74 21.29 3.28
C GLN A 239 7.05 21.06 1.92
N GLY A 240 7.11 22.06 1.03
CA GLY A 240 6.50 21.95 -0.29
C GLY A 240 7.53 21.74 -1.40
N ARG A 241 7.78 20.48 -1.80
CA ARG A 241 8.03 20.25 -3.24
C ARG A 241 6.64 20.20 -3.85
N LYS A 242 6.34 21.15 -4.73
CA LYS A 242 5.09 21.20 -5.48
C LYS A 242 5.13 20.09 -6.53
N ILE A 243 4.79 18.87 -6.15
CA ILE A 243 4.65 17.78 -7.10
C ILE A 243 3.34 18.05 -7.84
N ASP A 244 3.46 18.52 -9.06
CA ASP A 244 2.31 18.90 -9.88
C ASP A 244 1.78 17.67 -10.61
N PHE A 245 1.34 16.67 -9.83
CA PHE A 245 0.77 15.44 -10.35
C PHE A 245 -0.38 15.73 -11.32
N VAL A 246 -1.18 16.76 -11.04
CA VAL A 246 -2.28 17.19 -11.90
C VAL A 246 -1.77 17.71 -13.24
N ARG A 247 -0.75 18.59 -13.26
CA ARG A 247 -0.17 19.04 -14.53
C ARG A 247 0.51 17.91 -15.29
N ARG A 248 1.15 16.96 -14.60
CA ARG A 248 1.79 15.80 -15.24
C ARG A 248 0.77 14.86 -15.87
N ASP A 249 -0.30 14.55 -15.16
CA ASP A 249 -1.40 13.74 -15.68
C ASP A 249 -2.03 14.41 -16.92
N ALA A 250 -2.28 15.73 -16.83
CA ALA A 250 -2.75 16.51 -17.97
C ALA A 250 -1.73 16.56 -19.13
N ALA A 251 -0.42 16.62 -18.86
CA ALA A 251 0.59 16.64 -19.92
C ALA A 251 0.72 15.29 -20.66
N ASN A 252 0.34 14.18 -20.02
CA ASN A 252 0.44 12.82 -20.56
C ASN A 252 -0.81 12.39 -21.37
N HIS A 253 -1.47 13.32 -22.06
CA HIS A 253 -2.61 13.03 -22.94
C HIS A 253 -2.36 11.86 -23.92
N ARG A 254 -1.12 11.73 -24.42
CA ARG A 254 -0.76 10.63 -25.32
C ARG A 254 -0.80 9.27 -24.62
N LEU A 255 -0.32 9.19 -23.38
CA LEU A 255 -0.38 7.96 -22.58
C LEU A 255 -1.83 7.57 -22.27
N GLY A 256 -2.67 8.55 -21.94
CA GLY A 256 -4.12 8.35 -21.76
C GLY A 256 -4.76 7.70 -22.98
N ARG A 257 -4.62 8.33 -24.17
CA ARG A 257 -5.17 7.78 -25.41
C ARG A 257 -4.65 6.39 -25.75
N LEU A 258 -3.35 6.12 -25.57
CA LEU A 258 -2.80 4.77 -25.80
C LEU A 258 -3.41 3.75 -24.83
N GLY A 259 -3.66 4.15 -23.59
CA GLY A 259 -4.36 3.36 -22.60
C GLY A 259 -5.80 3.04 -23.00
N GLU A 260 -6.55 4.04 -23.43
CA GLU A 260 -7.93 3.88 -23.90
C GLU A 260 -7.99 2.95 -25.12
N GLN A 261 -7.13 3.19 -26.12
CA GLN A 261 -7.00 2.34 -27.30
C GLN A 261 -6.64 0.89 -26.91
N PHE A 262 -5.74 0.72 -25.94
CA PHE A 262 -5.38 -0.59 -25.41
C PHE A 262 -6.58 -1.29 -24.77
N ALA A 263 -7.40 -0.58 -23.99
CA ALA A 263 -8.59 -1.14 -23.36
C ALA A 263 -9.65 -1.58 -24.38
N VAL A 264 -9.85 -0.80 -25.46
CA VAL A 264 -10.75 -1.17 -26.57
C VAL A 264 -10.33 -2.50 -27.20
N GLU A 265 -9.05 -2.63 -27.57
CA GLU A 265 -8.54 -3.87 -28.17
C GLU A 265 -8.58 -5.05 -27.18
N LEU A 266 -8.32 -4.79 -25.89
CA LEU A 266 -8.44 -5.79 -24.83
C LEU A 266 -9.88 -6.32 -24.72
N GLU A 267 -10.88 -5.43 -24.69
CA GLU A 267 -12.29 -5.82 -24.58
C GLU A 267 -12.78 -6.58 -25.81
N ARG A 268 -12.34 -6.18 -27.01
CA ARG A 268 -12.63 -6.93 -28.25
C ARG A 268 -12.09 -8.35 -28.16
N ARG A 269 -10.83 -8.52 -27.74
CA ARG A 269 -10.21 -9.83 -27.55
C ARG A 269 -10.87 -10.64 -26.45
N ARG A 270 -11.34 -10.00 -25.38
CA ARG A 270 -12.08 -10.64 -24.30
C ARG A 270 -13.37 -11.25 -24.84
N LEU A 271 -14.20 -10.46 -25.54
CA LEU A 271 -15.46 -10.91 -26.13
C LEU A 271 -15.28 -11.98 -27.21
N MET A 272 -14.31 -11.81 -28.12
CA MET A 272 -13.95 -12.84 -29.10
C MET A 272 -13.49 -14.14 -28.42
N GLY A 273 -12.78 -14.04 -27.30
CA GLY A 273 -12.38 -15.20 -26.48
C GLY A 273 -13.56 -15.98 -25.91
N PHE A 274 -14.74 -15.36 -25.78
CA PHE A 274 -16.00 -16.00 -25.41
C PHE A 274 -16.89 -16.34 -26.62
N GLY A 275 -16.39 -16.18 -27.85
CA GLY A 275 -17.15 -16.42 -29.08
C GLY A 275 -18.22 -15.37 -29.38
N ARG A 276 -18.09 -14.17 -28.81
CA ARG A 276 -19.01 -13.03 -28.98
C ARG A 276 -18.46 -12.01 -29.95
N ASP A 277 -18.11 -12.43 -31.16
CA ASP A 277 -17.67 -11.56 -32.25
C ASP A 277 -18.71 -10.46 -32.56
N ASP A 278 -19.99 -10.77 -32.38
CA ASP A 278 -21.10 -9.85 -32.54
C ASP A 278 -21.05 -8.66 -31.55
N LEU A 279 -20.66 -8.91 -30.30
CA LEU A 279 -20.45 -7.87 -29.29
C LEU A 279 -19.09 -7.18 -29.45
N ALA A 280 -18.05 -7.93 -29.81
CA ALA A 280 -16.71 -7.36 -30.03
C ALA A 280 -16.74 -6.25 -31.11
N ASN A 281 -17.53 -6.44 -32.16
CA ASN A 281 -17.73 -5.44 -33.22
C ASN A 281 -18.50 -4.19 -32.75
N LYS A 282 -19.20 -4.26 -31.62
CA LYS A 282 -19.94 -3.14 -31.01
C LYS A 282 -19.12 -2.38 -29.96
N VAL A 283 -17.93 -2.84 -29.60
CA VAL A 283 -17.06 -2.13 -28.65
C VAL A 283 -16.66 -0.77 -29.22
N GLU A 284 -16.96 0.29 -28.48
CA GLU A 284 -16.78 1.68 -28.90
C GLU A 284 -15.78 2.42 -28.00
N TRP A 285 -14.92 3.21 -28.64
CA TRP A 285 -14.07 4.20 -27.97
C TRP A 285 -14.84 5.52 -27.86
N VAL A 286 -15.57 5.68 -26.76
CA VAL A 286 -16.57 6.75 -26.59
C VAL A 286 -15.93 8.13 -26.43
N SER A 287 -14.80 8.22 -25.72
CA SER A 287 -14.08 9.49 -25.55
C SER A 287 -13.58 10.09 -26.88
N ASP A 288 -13.29 9.26 -27.89
CA ASP A 288 -12.87 9.70 -29.23
C ASP A 288 -14.06 10.06 -30.13
N THR A 289 -15.22 9.39 -30.00
CA THR A 289 -16.40 9.62 -30.85
C THR A 289 -17.33 10.73 -30.35
N THR A 290 -17.58 10.79 -29.04
CA THR A 290 -18.60 11.65 -28.42
C THR A 290 -17.98 12.72 -27.51
N GLY A 291 -16.70 12.59 -27.15
CA GLY A 291 -15.98 13.46 -26.23
C GLY A 291 -16.08 13.04 -24.77
N ASP A 292 -15.59 13.88 -23.85
CA ASP A 292 -15.48 13.61 -22.40
C ASP A 292 -16.81 13.75 -21.61
N GLY A 293 -17.90 14.07 -22.30
CA GLY A 293 -19.19 14.41 -21.69
C GLY A 293 -19.89 13.27 -20.96
N LEU A 294 -19.59 12.00 -21.29
CA LEU A 294 -20.29 10.83 -20.75
C LEU A 294 -19.67 10.27 -19.45
N GLY A 295 -18.42 10.65 -19.15
CA GLY A 295 -17.74 10.25 -17.92
C GLY A 295 -17.25 8.81 -17.88
N PHE A 296 -16.99 8.22 -19.05
CA PHE A 296 -16.27 6.95 -19.24
C PHE A 296 -15.63 6.93 -20.65
N ASP A 297 -14.63 6.08 -20.87
CA ASP A 297 -13.83 6.07 -22.11
C ASP A 297 -14.28 5.01 -23.13
N VAL A 298 -14.69 3.83 -22.67
CA VAL A 298 -14.96 2.66 -23.51
C VAL A 298 -16.32 2.04 -23.17
N LEU A 299 -17.15 1.81 -24.19
CA LEU A 299 -18.36 1.02 -24.08
C LEU A 299 -18.07 -0.42 -24.51
N SER A 300 -18.31 -1.37 -23.61
CA SER A 300 -18.20 -2.81 -23.84
C SER A 300 -19.47 -3.51 -23.32
N PHE A 301 -19.48 -4.85 -23.31
CA PHE A 301 -20.65 -5.65 -22.99
C PHE A 301 -20.27 -6.86 -22.14
N ASP A 302 -21.14 -7.28 -21.23
CA ASP A 302 -21.04 -8.58 -20.58
C ASP A 302 -21.26 -9.70 -21.60
N GLU A 303 -20.44 -10.74 -21.55
CA GLU A 303 -20.48 -11.84 -22.50
C GLU A 303 -21.72 -12.74 -22.34
N VAL A 304 -22.33 -12.75 -21.14
CA VAL A 304 -23.44 -13.63 -20.77
C VAL A 304 -24.77 -12.92 -20.95
N ASP A 305 -24.95 -11.76 -20.30
CA ASP A 305 -26.24 -11.05 -20.28
C ASP A 305 -26.33 -9.84 -21.21
N GLU A 306 -25.26 -9.56 -21.95
CA GLU A 306 -25.13 -8.46 -22.91
C GLU A 306 -25.31 -7.06 -22.31
N SER A 307 -25.31 -6.95 -20.98
CA SER A 307 -25.41 -5.66 -20.31
C SER A 307 -24.19 -4.79 -20.62
N GLU A 308 -24.43 -3.48 -20.72
CA GLU A 308 -23.36 -2.53 -21.00
C GLU A 308 -22.33 -2.50 -19.86
N ARG A 309 -21.06 -2.42 -20.26
CA ARG A 309 -19.92 -2.20 -19.38
C ARG A 309 -19.34 -0.83 -19.74
N LEU A 310 -19.55 0.14 -18.86
CA LEU A 310 -19.01 1.49 -18.98
C LEU A 310 -17.61 1.49 -18.37
N ILE A 311 -16.57 1.64 -19.17
CA ILE A 311 -15.18 1.45 -18.75
C ILE A 311 -14.45 2.80 -18.77
N GLU A 312 -13.94 3.19 -17.61
CA GLU A 312 -13.02 4.31 -17.42
C GLU A 312 -11.58 3.77 -17.33
N VAL A 313 -10.65 4.36 -18.07
CA VAL A 313 -9.29 3.84 -18.22
C VAL A 313 -8.25 4.78 -17.61
N LYS A 314 -7.55 4.30 -16.59
CA LYS A 314 -6.46 5.06 -15.95
C LYS A 314 -5.13 4.37 -16.19
N THR A 315 -4.28 4.99 -17.00
CA THR A 315 -3.01 4.39 -17.46
C THR A 315 -1.80 5.01 -16.76
N THR A 316 -0.81 4.19 -16.44
CA THR A 316 0.50 4.66 -15.96
C THR A 316 1.62 3.74 -16.44
N THR A 317 2.79 4.30 -16.68
CA THR A 317 4.02 3.53 -16.89
C THR A 317 4.60 3.01 -15.57
N MET A 318 4.12 3.52 -14.44
CA MET A 318 4.59 3.20 -13.09
C MET A 318 3.91 1.96 -12.49
N GLY A 319 4.23 1.65 -11.24
CA GLY A 319 3.67 0.50 -10.53
C GLY A 319 2.22 0.69 -10.02
N LYS A 320 1.58 -0.41 -9.65
CA LYS A 320 0.14 -0.50 -9.29
C LYS A 320 -0.37 0.42 -8.17
N PHE A 321 0.51 1.00 -7.36
CA PHE A 321 0.13 1.87 -6.23
C PHE A 321 0.14 3.36 -6.57
N PHE A 322 0.56 3.73 -7.79
CA PHE A 322 0.59 5.12 -8.20
C PHE A 322 -0.82 5.71 -8.24
N PRO A 323 -1.05 6.88 -7.61
CA PRO A 323 -2.33 7.56 -7.66
C PRO A 323 -2.68 7.93 -9.10
N PHE A 324 -3.96 8.15 -9.33
CA PHE A 324 -4.52 8.59 -10.60
C PHE A 324 -5.62 9.59 -10.32
N PHE A 325 -5.93 10.43 -11.31
CA PHE A 325 -6.95 11.44 -11.20
C PHE A 325 -8.25 10.96 -11.82
N VAL A 326 -9.36 11.39 -11.23
CA VAL A 326 -10.69 11.19 -11.78
C VAL A 326 -11.40 12.53 -11.85
N THR A 327 -12.19 12.75 -12.88
CA THR A 327 -12.98 13.97 -13.01
C THR A 327 -14.26 13.90 -12.16
N ALA A 328 -14.84 15.07 -11.86
CA ALA A 328 -16.15 15.12 -11.21
C ALA A 328 -17.25 14.45 -12.05
N ASN A 329 -17.07 14.38 -13.38
CA ASN A 329 -18.02 13.73 -14.27
C ASN A 329 -17.95 12.20 -14.14
N GLU A 330 -16.74 11.63 -14.18
CA GLU A 330 -16.48 10.21 -13.93
C GLU A 330 -17.03 9.74 -12.57
N VAL A 331 -16.80 10.53 -11.52
CA VAL A 331 -17.34 10.20 -10.18
C VAL A 331 -18.86 10.15 -10.20
N ARG A 332 -19.54 11.16 -10.78
CA ARG A 332 -21.01 11.16 -10.89
C ARG A 332 -21.54 10.04 -11.78
N CYS A 333 -20.88 9.76 -12.90
CA CYS A 333 -21.24 8.67 -13.80
C CYS A 333 -21.15 7.33 -13.08
N SER A 334 -20.05 7.07 -12.38
CA SER A 334 -19.86 5.85 -11.60
C SER A 334 -20.90 5.65 -10.49
N GLN A 335 -21.38 6.74 -9.89
CA GLN A 335 -22.44 6.69 -8.87
C GLN A 335 -23.80 6.38 -9.50
N ALA A 336 -24.13 7.02 -10.63
CA ALA A 336 -25.40 6.81 -11.31
C ALA A 336 -25.50 5.41 -11.95
N MET A 337 -24.38 4.89 -12.47
CA MET A 337 -24.31 3.65 -13.23
C MET A 337 -23.46 2.57 -12.54
N ALA A 338 -23.44 2.55 -11.20
CA ALA A 338 -22.52 1.72 -10.41
C ALA A 338 -22.48 0.24 -10.82
N ARG A 339 -23.63 -0.35 -11.18
CA ARG A 339 -23.69 -1.76 -11.61
C ARG A 339 -22.97 -2.05 -12.94
N GLN A 340 -22.82 -1.04 -13.79
CA GLN A 340 -22.23 -1.17 -15.13
C GLN A 340 -20.84 -0.51 -15.21
N TYR A 341 -20.46 0.28 -14.20
CA TYR A 341 -19.25 1.08 -14.22
C TYR A 341 -18.01 0.30 -13.78
N HIS A 342 -16.97 0.34 -14.60
CA HIS A 342 -15.71 -0.36 -14.40
C HIS A 342 -14.55 0.64 -14.52
N LEU A 343 -13.61 0.59 -13.59
CA LEU A 343 -12.35 1.30 -13.69
C LEU A 343 -11.25 0.30 -14.09
N TYR A 344 -10.62 0.52 -15.23
CA TYR A 344 -9.46 -0.23 -15.69
C TYR A 344 -8.19 0.53 -15.31
N ARG A 345 -7.45 0.03 -14.31
CA ARG A 345 -6.12 0.57 -13.99
C ARG A 345 -5.06 -0.20 -14.75
N VAL A 346 -4.55 0.39 -15.82
CA VAL A 346 -3.42 -0.16 -16.58
C VAL A 346 -2.11 0.41 -16.03
N PHE A 347 -1.19 -0.45 -15.61
CA PHE A 347 0.09 -0.05 -15.01
C PHE A 347 1.26 -0.82 -15.65
N ARG A 348 2.50 -0.35 -15.44
CA ARG A 348 3.71 -0.88 -16.13
C ARG A 348 3.57 -0.89 -17.66
N PHE A 349 2.89 0.11 -18.21
CA PHE A 349 2.42 0.10 -19.59
C PHE A 349 3.54 -0.07 -20.65
N THR A 350 4.77 0.36 -20.37
CA THR A 350 5.90 0.31 -21.31
C THR A 350 6.62 -1.04 -21.41
N HIS A 351 6.61 -1.88 -20.38
CA HIS A 351 7.46 -3.08 -20.32
C HIS A 351 6.66 -4.37 -20.23
N GLN A 352 5.81 -4.47 -19.21
CA GLN A 352 4.99 -5.64 -18.94
C GLN A 352 3.65 -5.15 -18.37
N PRO A 353 2.73 -4.73 -19.25
CA PRO A 353 1.48 -4.14 -18.82
C PRO A 353 0.71 -5.13 -17.96
N ARG A 354 0.14 -4.61 -16.89
CA ARG A 354 -0.75 -5.31 -16.00
C ARG A 354 -1.98 -4.44 -15.78
N LEU A 355 -3.08 -5.09 -15.44
CA LEU A 355 -4.38 -4.46 -15.28
C LEU A 355 -5.01 -4.97 -13.99
N TYR A 356 -5.63 -4.09 -13.23
CA TYR A 356 -6.67 -4.49 -12.29
C TYR A 356 -7.96 -3.73 -12.59
N VAL A 357 -9.09 -4.34 -12.23
CA VAL A 357 -10.42 -3.77 -12.46
C VAL A 357 -11.09 -3.49 -11.11
N LEU A 358 -11.68 -2.31 -10.98
CA LEU A 358 -12.64 -2.00 -9.92
C LEU A 358 -14.04 -1.90 -10.54
N HIS A 359 -15.05 -2.44 -9.88
CA HIS A 359 -16.44 -2.47 -10.37
C HIS A 359 -17.35 -1.84 -9.32
N GLY A 360 -18.10 -0.80 -9.72
CA GLY A 360 -18.94 -0.03 -8.80
C GLY A 360 -18.69 1.48 -8.81
N ALA A 361 -19.27 2.17 -7.83
CA ALA A 361 -19.12 3.61 -7.66
C ALA A 361 -17.71 3.97 -7.14
N LEU A 362 -17.04 4.93 -7.79
CA LEU A 362 -15.69 5.34 -7.41
C LEU A 362 -15.61 5.87 -5.98
N SER A 363 -16.67 6.51 -5.47
CA SER A 363 -16.73 6.99 -4.09
C SER A 363 -16.74 5.89 -3.03
N GLU A 364 -17.06 4.65 -3.40
CA GLU A 364 -17.02 3.49 -2.50
C GLU A 364 -15.70 2.72 -2.64
N LEU A 365 -15.09 2.77 -3.83
CA LEU A 365 -13.92 1.97 -4.20
C LEU A 365 -12.60 2.70 -4.03
N CYS A 366 -12.62 4.04 -4.01
CA CYS A 366 -11.44 4.90 -3.97
C CYS A 366 -11.52 5.92 -2.83
N ARG A 367 -10.37 6.27 -2.25
CA ARG A 367 -10.21 7.49 -1.45
C ARG A 367 -10.08 8.67 -2.42
N LEU A 368 -11.07 9.56 -2.40
CA LEU A 368 -11.13 10.72 -3.30
C LEU A 368 -10.69 11.99 -2.56
N ASP A 369 -9.53 12.52 -2.93
CA ASP A 369 -9.01 13.78 -2.40
C ASP A 369 -9.27 14.92 -3.40
N PRO A 370 -9.76 16.08 -2.93
CA PRO A 370 -9.99 17.22 -3.81
C PRO A 370 -8.67 17.86 -4.26
N VAL A 371 -8.44 17.88 -5.58
CA VAL A 371 -7.18 18.36 -6.17
C VAL A 371 -7.32 19.68 -6.91
N GLN A 372 -8.50 19.92 -7.52
CA GLN A 372 -8.86 21.15 -8.20
C GLN A 372 -10.36 21.40 -8.06
N TYR A 373 -10.74 22.67 -7.97
CA TYR A 373 -12.13 23.11 -7.95
C TYR A 373 -12.39 24.07 -9.09
N ARG A 374 -13.54 23.90 -9.75
CA ARG A 374 -14.10 24.94 -10.63
C ARG A 374 -14.89 25.91 -9.77
N ALA A 375 -14.52 27.19 -9.79
CA ALA A 375 -15.24 28.24 -9.06
C ALA A 375 -16.01 29.14 -10.03
N THR A 376 -17.20 29.56 -9.59
CA THR A 376 -17.96 30.66 -10.17
C THR A 376 -18.27 31.66 -9.06
N VAL A 377 -18.37 32.94 -9.40
CA VAL A 377 -18.70 33.97 -8.41
C VAL A 377 -20.12 33.73 -7.90
N ALA A 378 -20.29 33.53 -6.60
CA ALA A 378 -21.61 33.50 -5.99
C ALA A 378 -22.27 34.88 -6.14
N GLY A 379 -23.49 34.91 -6.67
CA GLY A 379 -24.26 36.16 -6.79
C GLY A 379 -24.39 36.80 -5.41
N ARG A 380 -23.90 38.04 -5.26
CA ARG A 380 -24.19 38.85 -4.08
C ARG A 380 -25.58 39.41 -4.27
N GLU A 381 -26.55 38.96 -3.48
CA GLU A 381 -27.79 39.71 -3.33
C GLU A 381 -27.38 41.09 -2.81
N ALA A 382 -27.66 42.13 -3.59
CA ALA A 382 -27.47 43.50 -3.13
C ALA A 382 -28.43 43.71 -1.96
N GLU A 383 -27.88 43.84 -0.75
CA GLU A 383 -28.61 44.43 0.37
C GLU A 383 -29.09 45.81 -0.09
N GLN A 384 -30.37 45.87 -0.48
CA GLN A 384 -31.10 47.12 -0.65
C GLN A 384 -31.27 47.71 0.76
N HIS A 385 -30.26 48.45 1.21
CA HIS A 385 -30.46 49.40 2.30
C HIS A 385 -31.38 50.51 1.78
N ALA A 386 -32.65 50.41 2.14
CA ALA A 386 -33.61 51.51 2.10
C ALA A 386 -33.41 52.44 3.31
#